data_AF-A0A536A361-F1
#
_entry.id   AF-A0A536A361-F1
#
_cell.length_a   1.000
_cell.length_b   1.000
_cell.length_c   1.000
_cell.angle_alpha   90.00
_cell.angle_beta   90.00
_cell.angle_gamma   90.00
#
_symmetry.space_group_name_H-M   'P 1'
#
loop_
_entity.id
_entity.type
_entity.pdbx_description
1 polymer ?
#
loop_
_entity_poly.entity_id
_entity_poly.type
_entity_poly.pdbx_seq_one_letter_code
_entity_poly.pdbx_strand_id
1 'polypeptide(L)'
;NSLASDVSAHYVIRGDGHIAQIVAEGDTAWHSGNAWYNRHSIGIEFELDRVTNPVFTTEQYYAGASLVCAISARQDVPLDRDHVIGHNEVPGTTHTDPGPTWDWPHFMWLTSLCAPPTSATVHASFVSETPYPEITADDKALVSVVLRNTGSTAWRKGTDQEARLGIPGNAPDLAFLADNWPAPERPAIQQEDIVPPGGTATFSFRVKGAVPGVFVVPLRGVVDGGAWMDDMGMFTVVTVR
;
A
#
# COMPACT_ATOMS: atom_id res chain seq x y z
N ASN A 1 -33.53 -9.54 -36.76
CA ASN A 1 -33.49 -9.28 -35.30
C ASN A 1 -32.15 -9.70 -34.75
N SER A 2 -31.22 -8.75 -34.69
CA SER A 2 -29.95 -8.91 -33.99
C SER A 2 -30.23 -8.83 -32.50
N LEU A 3 -30.09 -9.94 -31.78
CA LEU A 3 -30.11 -9.96 -30.32
C LEU A 3 -28.75 -9.44 -29.83
N ALA A 4 -28.57 -8.11 -29.83
CA ALA A 4 -27.50 -7.50 -29.05
C ALA A 4 -27.96 -7.50 -27.59
N SER A 5 -27.16 -8.05 -26.68
CA SER A 5 -27.35 -7.79 -25.26
C SER A 5 -26.86 -6.37 -25.00
N ASP A 6 -27.71 -5.47 -24.52
CA ASP A 6 -27.33 -4.09 -24.16
C ASP A 6 -26.42 -4.01 -22.91
N VAL A 7 -25.56 -5.01 -22.71
CA VAL A 7 -24.64 -5.18 -21.58
C VAL A 7 -23.32 -5.76 -22.06
N SER A 8 -22.23 -5.31 -21.46
CA SER A 8 -20.87 -5.80 -21.69
C SER A 8 -19.96 -5.43 -20.53
N ALA A 9 -18.85 -6.14 -20.36
CA ALA A 9 -17.76 -5.80 -19.45
C ALA A 9 -16.44 -5.77 -20.22
N HIS A 10 -15.40 -5.16 -19.66
CA HIS A 10 -14.07 -5.21 -20.28
C HIS A 10 -13.45 -6.58 -20.09
N TYR A 11 -13.61 -7.16 -18.91
CA TYR A 11 -13.04 -8.45 -18.56
C TYR A 11 -14.04 -9.36 -17.86
N VAL A 12 -13.86 -10.67 -18.05
CA VAL A 12 -14.54 -11.72 -17.29
C VAL A 12 -13.47 -12.66 -16.73
N ILE A 13 -13.60 -13.02 -15.44
CA ILE A 13 -12.69 -13.94 -14.75
C ILE A 13 -13.47 -15.18 -14.34
N ARG A 14 -13.10 -16.31 -14.95
CA ARG A 14 -13.71 -17.62 -14.67
C ARG A 14 -13.27 -18.16 -13.31
N GLY A 15 -14.00 -19.15 -12.80
CA GLY A 15 -13.68 -19.82 -11.52
C GLY A 15 -12.29 -20.46 -11.46
N ASP A 16 -11.69 -20.79 -12.61
CA ASP A 16 -10.31 -21.30 -12.73
C ASP A 16 -9.24 -20.19 -12.85
N GLY A 17 -9.64 -18.91 -12.72
CA GLY A 17 -8.76 -17.76 -12.84
C GLY A 17 -8.47 -17.33 -14.29
N HIS A 18 -9.06 -17.97 -15.29
CA HIS A 18 -8.88 -17.54 -16.68
C HIS A 18 -9.51 -16.16 -16.91
N ILE A 19 -8.69 -15.21 -17.38
CA ILE A 19 -9.11 -13.84 -17.73
C ILE A 19 -9.42 -13.78 -19.22
N ALA A 20 -10.65 -13.41 -19.58
CA ALA A 20 -11.04 -13.10 -20.94
C ALA A 20 -11.32 -11.60 -21.09
N GLN A 21 -10.70 -10.94 -22.08
CA GLN A 21 -11.04 -9.57 -22.45
C GLN A 21 -12.14 -9.59 -23.51
N ILE A 22 -13.21 -8.84 -23.28
CA ILE A 22 -14.39 -8.75 -24.17
C ILE A 22 -14.46 -7.38 -24.85
N VAL A 23 -14.16 -6.31 -24.10
CA VAL A 23 -14.10 -4.92 -24.61
C VAL A 23 -12.73 -4.34 -24.30
N ALA A 24 -12.14 -3.61 -25.25
CA ALA A 24 -10.86 -2.94 -25.04
C ALA A 24 -11.01 -1.81 -24.00
N GLU A 25 -9.99 -1.58 -23.16
CA GLU A 25 -10.03 -0.54 -22.11
C GLU A 25 -10.22 0.89 -22.65
N GLY A 26 -9.87 1.13 -23.92
CA GLY A 26 -10.09 2.42 -24.58
C GLY A 26 -11.50 2.62 -25.12
N ASP A 27 -12.33 1.57 -25.12
CA ASP A 27 -13.73 1.60 -25.53
C ASP A 27 -14.65 1.62 -24.30
N THR A 28 -15.93 1.94 -24.50
CA THR A 28 -16.92 1.96 -23.41
C THR A 28 -17.65 0.63 -23.33
N ALA A 29 -17.44 -0.13 -22.25
CA ALA A 29 -18.30 -1.27 -21.89
C ALA A 29 -19.57 -0.82 -21.14
N TRP A 30 -20.64 -1.60 -21.22
CA TRP A 30 -21.94 -1.30 -20.58
C TRP A 30 -22.20 -2.23 -19.40
N HIS A 31 -21.46 -2.05 -18.31
CA HIS A 31 -21.48 -2.96 -17.14
C HIS A 31 -22.19 -2.37 -15.92
N SER A 32 -22.11 -1.04 -15.71
CA SER A 32 -22.54 -0.44 -14.42
C SER A 32 -24.00 0.02 -14.40
N GLY A 33 -24.69 0.05 -15.54
CA GLY A 33 -26.01 0.68 -15.65
C GLY A 33 -26.01 2.21 -15.48
N ASN A 34 -24.84 2.82 -15.25
CA ASN A 34 -24.65 4.26 -15.10
C ASN A 34 -23.75 4.78 -16.23
N ALA A 35 -24.28 5.69 -17.05
CA ALA A 35 -23.58 6.16 -18.25
C ALA A 35 -22.27 6.90 -17.94
N TRP A 36 -22.15 7.57 -16.78
CA TRP A 36 -20.90 8.21 -16.37
C TRP A 36 -19.85 7.15 -16.02
N TYR A 37 -20.20 6.19 -15.17
CA TYR A 37 -19.27 5.13 -14.76
C TYR A 37 -18.85 4.25 -15.94
N ASN A 38 -19.77 3.86 -16.82
CA ASN A 38 -19.43 3.10 -18.03
C ASN A 38 -18.32 3.77 -18.87
N ARG A 39 -18.29 5.11 -18.94
CA ARG A 39 -17.29 5.87 -19.71
C ARG A 39 -15.98 6.15 -18.96
N HIS A 40 -15.94 5.94 -17.64
CA HIS A 40 -14.83 6.34 -16.78
C HIS A 40 -14.36 5.20 -15.87
N SER A 41 -14.69 3.95 -16.19
CA SER A 41 -14.27 2.80 -15.41
C SER A 41 -14.05 1.56 -16.28
N ILE A 42 -13.32 0.61 -15.72
CA ILE A 42 -13.08 -0.70 -16.32
C ILE A 42 -13.91 -1.74 -15.55
N GLY A 43 -15.04 -2.17 -16.12
CA GLY A 43 -15.82 -3.29 -15.59
C GLY A 43 -15.12 -4.65 -15.69
N ILE A 44 -15.01 -5.35 -14.57
CA ILE A 44 -14.48 -6.71 -14.45
C ILE A 44 -15.55 -7.59 -13.80
N GLU A 45 -15.99 -8.62 -14.51
CA GLU A 45 -16.97 -9.58 -14.01
C GLU A 45 -16.27 -10.82 -13.48
N PHE A 46 -16.68 -11.28 -12.31
CA PHE A 46 -16.19 -12.52 -11.72
C PHE A 46 -17.29 -13.57 -11.83
N GLU A 47 -17.01 -14.68 -12.51
CA GLU A 47 -17.95 -15.78 -12.68
C GLU A 47 -18.37 -16.33 -11.31
N LEU A 48 -19.67 -16.24 -11.02
CA LEU A 48 -20.25 -16.81 -9.82
C LEU A 48 -21.57 -17.49 -10.18
N ASP A 49 -21.61 -18.82 -10.05
CA ASP A 49 -22.85 -19.59 -10.16
C ASP A 49 -23.40 -19.83 -8.76
N ARG A 50 -24.51 -19.19 -8.41
CA ARG A 50 -25.11 -19.33 -7.06
C ARG A 50 -25.60 -20.74 -6.73
N VAL A 51 -25.63 -21.66 -7.69
CA VAL A 51 -26.00 -23.07 -7.52
C VAL A 51 -24.76 -23.96 -7.47
N THR A 52 -23.83 -23.84 -8.42
CA THR A 52 -22.68 -24.76 -8.52
C THR A 52 -21.36 -24.20 -7.99
N ASN A 53 -21.23 -22.87 -7.88
CA ASN A 53 -20.05 -22.19 -7.34
C ASN A 53 -20.44 -20.92 -6.54
N PRO A 54 -21.00 -21.07 -5.33
CA PRO A 54 -21.58 -19.95 -4.59
C PRO A 54 -20.54 -19.03 -3.90
N VAL A 55 -19.24 -19.30 -4.07
CA VAL A 55 -18.14 -18.54 -3.46
C VAL A 55 -17.07 -18.26 -4.52
N PHE A 56 -16.45 -17.08 -4.46
CA PHE A 56 -15.32 -16.74 -5.33
C PHE A 56 -14.09 -17.60 -4.99
N THR A 57 -13.43 -18.13 -6.01
CA THR A 57 -12.29 -19.03 -5.85
C THR A 57 -10.99 -18.27 -5.55
N THR A 58 -9.99 -18.96 -4.99
CA THR A 58 -8.66 -18.38 -4.78
C THR A 58 -8.04 -17.92 -6.10
N GLU A 59 -8.23 -18.71 -7.16
CA GLU A 59 -7.77 -18.43 -8.51
C GLU A 59 -8.38 -17.13 -9.06
N GLN A 60 -9.66 -16.89 -8.78
CA GLN A 60 -10.33 -15.63 -9.12
C GLN A 60 -9.70 -14.43 -8.40
N TYR A 61 -9.49 -14.52 -7.08
CA TYR A 61 -8.86 -13.43 -6.33
C TYR A 61 -7.46 -13.10 -6.86
N TYR A 62 -6.63 -14.12 -7.14
CA TYR A 62 -5.27 -13.91 -7.64
C TYR A 62 -5.25 -13.35 -9.07
N ALA A 63 -6.09 -13.88 -9.96
CA ALA A 63 -6.23 -13.37 -11.32
C ALA A 63 -6.77 -11.93 -11.33
N GLY A 64 -7.80 -11.67 -10.53
CA GLY A 64 -8.42 -10.35 -10.38
C GLY A 64 -7.43 -9.32 -9.84
N ALA A 65 -6.69 -9.66 -8.78
CA ALA A 65 -5.69 -8.76 -8.23
C ALA A 65 -4.61 -8.46 -9.27
N SER A 66 -4.07 -9.49 -9.94
CA SER A 66 -3.05 -9.33 -10.99
C SER A 66 -3.54 -8.44 -12.15
N LEU A 67 -4.80 -8.61 -12.57
CA LEU A 67 -5.42 -7.81 -13.61
C LEU A 67 -5.57 -6.34 -13.16
N VAL A 68 -6.10 -6.11 -11.96
CA VAL A 68 -6.31 -4.76 -11.40
C VAL A 68 -4.98 -4.04 -11.18
N CYS A 69 -3.94 -4.74 -10.71
CA CYS A 69 -2.56 -4.23 -10.67
C CYS A 69 -2.10 -3.73 -12.04
N ALA A 70 -2.30 -4.55 -13.08
CA ALA A 70 -1.87 -4.24 -14.42
C ALA A 70 -2.67 -3.06 -15.03
N ILE A 71 -3.98 -2.98 -14.75
CA ILE A 71 -4.83 -1.85 -15.15
C ILE A 71 -4.36 -0.57 -14.46
N SER A 72 -4.17 -0.61 -13.14
CA SER A 72 -3.67 0.53 -12.36
C SER A 72 -2.36 1.08 -12.92
N ALA A 73 -1.40 0.20 -13.21
CA ALA A 73 -0.12 0.59 -13.81
C ALA A 73 -0.24 1.24 -15.20
N ARG A 74 -1.24 0.84 -16.01
CA ARG A 74 -1.48 1.41 -17.36
C ARG A 74 -2.28 2.71 -17.33
N GLN A 75 -3.23 2.81 -16.40
CA GLN A 75 -4.26 3.85 -16.39
C GLN A 75 -4.06 4.88 -15.25
N ASP A 76 -3.03 4.71 -14.42
CA ASP A 76 -2.74 5.55 -13.25
C ASP A 76 -3.93 5.64 -12.27
N VAL A 77 -4.59 4.50 -12.06
CA VAL A 77 -5.74 4.40 -11.14
C VAL A 77 -5.24 3.95 -9.76
N PRO A 78 -5.47 4.72 -8.68
CA PRO A 78 -5.11 4.30 -7.32
C PRO A 78 -5.78 2.98 -6.92
N LEU A 79 -5.05 2.12 -6.20
CA LEU A 79 -5.55 0.85 -5.69
C LEU A 79 -6.12 1.00 -4.27
N ASP A 80 -7.14 1.84 -4.15
CA ASP A 80 -7.89 2.09 -2.91
C ASP A 80 -9.40 1.84 -3.11
N ARG A 81 -10.18 1.99 -2.03
CA ARG A 81 -11.62 1.74 -2.03
C ARG A 81 -12.47 2.87 -2.61
N ASP A 82 -11.85 4.01 -2.94
CA ASP A 82 -12.53 5.10 -3.63
C ASP A 82 -12.53 4.85 -5.16
N HIS A 83 -11.58 4.07 -5.66
CA HIS A 83 -11.39 3.81 -7.10
C HIS A 83 -11.67 2.37 -7.51
N VAL A 84 -11.35 1.39 -6.66
CA VAL A 84 -11.77 0.00 -6.83
C VAL A 84 -13.07 -0.13 -6.07
N ILE A 85 -14.20 -0.30 -6.76
CA ILE A 85 -15.54 -0.35 -6.15
C ILE A 85 -16.35 -1.54 -6.69
N GLY A 86 -17.36 -1.97 -5.94
CA GLY A 86 -18.37 -2.93 -6.38
C GLY A 86 -19.47 -2.26 -7.19
N HIS A 87 -20.22 -3.05 -7.95
CA HIS A 87 -21.37 -2.51 -8.71
C HIS A 87 -22.43 -1.94 -7.77
N ASN A 88 -22.62 -2.55 -6.60
CA ASN A 88 -23.50 -2.07 -5.52
C ASN A 88 -23.08 -0.71 -4.92
N GLU A 89 -21.86 -0.23 -5.18
CA GLU A 89 -21.35 1.06 -4.73
C GLU A 89 -21.46 2.15 -5.81
N VAL A 90 -21.85 1.79 -7.03
CA VAL A 90 -22.13 2.76 -8.09
C VAL A 90 -23.37 3.60 -7.72
N PRO A 91 -23.31 4.94 -7.76
CA PRO A 91 -24.44 5.80 -7.44
C PRO A 91 -25.69 5.50 -8.26
N GLY A 92 -26.82 5.31 -7.57
CA GLY A 92 -28.13 5.08 -8.17
C GLY A 92 -28.36 3.64 -8.67
N THR A 93 -27.41 2.73 -8.41
CA THR A 93 -27.54 1.32 -8.78
C THR A 93 -28.61 0.59 -7.96
N THR A 94 -29.25 -0.42 -8.55
CA THR A 94 -30.08 -1.41 -7.83
C THR A 94 -29.37 -2.76 -7.67
N HIS A 95 -28.11 -2.82 -8.11
CA HIS A 95 -27.31 -4.03 -8.10
C HIS A 95 -26.79 -4.36 -6.69
N THR A 96 -26.53 -5.64 -6.47
CA THR A 96 -26.08 -6.15 -5.16
C THR A 96 -24.72 -6.82 -5.23
N ASP A 97 -24.22 -7.08 -6.44
CA ASP A 97 -22.90 -7.63 -6.70
C ASP A 97 -21.78 -6.61 -6.38
N PRO A 98 -20.58 -7.08 -5.98
CA PRO A 98 -20.15 -8.49 -5.93
C PRO A 98 -20.76 -9.30 -4.77
N GLY A 99 -21.55 -8.65 -3.91
CA GLY A 99 -22.34 -9.32 -2.88
C GLY A 99 -21.56 -9.61 -1.60
N PRO A 100 -22.23 -10.15 -0.58
CA PRO A 100 -21.65 -10.35 0.74
C PRO A 100 -20.57 -11.43 0.81
N THR A 101 -20.42 -12.25 -0.24
CA THR A 101 -19.40 -13.30 -0.33
C THR A 101 -18.07 -12.80 -0.89
N TRP A 102 -18.02 -11.55 -1.36
CA TRP A 102 -16.77 -10.92 -1.79
C TRP A 102 -15.99 -10.37 -0.60
N ASP A 103 -14.77 -10.87 -0.42
CA ASP A 103 -13.86 -10.47 0.64
C ASP A 103 -13.03 -9.28 0.17
N TRP A 104 -13.59 -8.08 0.34
CA TRP A 104 -12.90 -6.82 0.05
C TRP A 104 -11.57 -6.69 0.80
N PRO A 105 -11.47 -6.95 2.12
CA PRO A 105 -10.19 -6.94 2.83
C PRO A 105 -9.12 -7.83 2.17
N HIS A 106 -9.47 -9.06 1.78
CA HIS A 106 -8.53 -9.95 1.11
C HIS A 106 -8.12 -9.44 -0.28
N PHE A 107 -9.08 -8.98 -1.08
CA PHE A 107 -8.79 -8.45 -2.41
C PHE A 107 -7.91 -7.20 -2.34
N MET A 108 -8.23 -6.26 -1.45
CA MET A 108 -7.42 -5.06 -1.26
C MET A 108 -6.03 -5.40 -0.72
N TRP A 109 -5.90 -6.40 0.16
CA TRP A 109 -4.60 -6.91 0.58
C TRP A 109 -3.76 -7.38 -0.61
N LEU A 110 -4.33 -8.21 -1.50
CA LEU A 110 -3.62 -8.70 -2.70
C LEU A 110 -3.16 -7.57 -3.62
N THR A 111 -4.05 -6.61 -3.91
CA THR A 111 -3.72 -5.47 -4.77
C THR A 111 -2.69 -4.52 -4.14
N SER A 112 -2.65 -4.41 -2.82
CA SER A 112 -1.63 -3.59 -2.14
C SER A 112 -0.20 -4.10 -2.36
N LEU A 113 -0.02 -5.38 -2.70
CA LEU A 113 1.30 -5.99 -2.95
C LEU A 113 1.94 -5.55 -4.26
N CYS A 114 1.18 -4.92 -5.16
CA CYS A 114 1.66 -4.43 -6.45
C CYS A 114 1.43 -2.92 -6.63
N ALA A 115 0.70 -2.28 -5.71
CA ALA A 115 0.38 -0.87 -5.80
C ALA A 115 1.68 -0.04 -5.83
N PRO A 116 1.83 0.88 -6.80
CA PRO A 116 3.04 1.65 -6.93
C PRO A 116 3.20 2.57 -5.70
N PRO A 117 4.40 2.64 -5.08
CA PRO A 117 4.64 3.53 -3.97
C PRO A 117 4.77 4.97 -4.48
N THR A 118 3.72 5.76 -4.37
CA THR A 118 3.68 7.18 -4.79
C THR A 118 3.29 8.04 -3.60
N SER A 119 3.39 9.37 -3.75
CA SER A 119 2.93 10.30 -2.70
C SER A 119 1.43 10.20 -2.38
N ALA A 120 0.62 9.56 -3.23
CA ALA A 120 -0.80 9.33 -2.98
C ALA A 120 -1.08 7.99 -2.26
N THR A 121 -0.11 7.07 -2.24
CA THR A 121 -0.34 5.69 -1.80
C THR A 121 0.54 5.26 -0.63
N VAL A 122 1.61 6.02 -0.32
CA VAL A 122 2.46 5.78 0.85
C VAL A 122 2.11 6.77 1.97
N HIS A 123 1.41 6.25 2.98
CA HIS A 123 1.01 7.02 4.15
C HIS A 123 1.26 6.22 5.42
N ALA A 124 1.54 6.94 6.51
CA ALA A 124 1.73 6.33 7.81
C ALA A 124 1.17 7.17 8.94
N SER A 125 0.84 6.50 10.03
CA SER A 125 0.61 7.13 11.33
C SER A 125 1.57 6.61 12.39
N PHE A 126 1.92 7.46 13.34
CA PHE A 126 2.78 7.12 14.45
C PHE A 126 2.04 6.22 15.44
N VAL A 127 2.71 5.17 15.92
CA VAL A 127 2.15 4.26 16.93
C VAL A 127 2.88 4.42 18.26
N SER A 128 4.21 4.28 18.26
CA SER A 128 5.01 4.39 19.49
C SER A 128 6.49 4.60 19.18
N GLU A 129 7.24 5.04 20.20
CA GLU A 129 8.70 5.06 20.18
C GLU A 129 9.27 4.67 21.54
N THR A 130 10.52 4.23 21.54
CA THR A 130 11.29 4.03 22.78
C THR A 130 11.61 5.36 23.45
N PRO A 131 11.83 5.38 24.78
CA PRO A 131 12.36 6.56 25.47
C PRO A 131 13.68 7.06 24.86
N TYR A 132 13.93 8.36 25.01
CA TYR A 132 15.14 9.01 24.52
C TYR A 132 16.39 8.47 25.22
N PRO A 133 17.42 8.05 24.46
CA PRO A 133 18.61 7.46 25.05
C PRO A 133 19.48 8.50 25.78
N GLU A 134 19.90 8.12 26.99
CA GLU A 134 21.01 8.74 27.71
C GLU A 134 22.18 7.75 27.73
N ILE A 135 23.31 8.11 27.14
CA ILE A 135 24.49 7.26 26.97
C ILE A 135 25.76 8.03 27.34
N THR A 136 26.86 7.33 27.63
CA THR A 136 28.18 7.95 27.77
C THR A 136 28.99 7.84 26.47
N ALA A 137 30.20 8.40 26.43
CA ALA A 137 31.12 8.13 25.34
C ALA A 137 31.36 6.62 25.17
N ASP A 138 31.39 6.16 23.91
CA ASP A 138 31.53 4.77 23.47
C ASP A 138 30.34 3.82 23.77
N ASP A 139 29.35 4.25 24.57
CA ASP A 139 28.11 3.52 24.77
C ASP A 139 27.24 3.54 23.52
N LYS A 140 26.32 2.57 23.45
CA LYS A 140 25.36 2.42 22.37
C LYS A 140 23.96 2.20 22.92
N ALA A 141 22.97 2.84 22.32
CA ALA A 141 21.56 2.64 22.65
C ALA A 141 20.76 2.22 21.41
N LEU A 142 19.69 1.45 21.65
CA LEU A 142 18.70 1.10 20.63
C LEU A 142 17.55 2.10 20.69
N VAL A 143 17.20 2.67 19.54
CA VAL A 143 15.98 3.44 19.36
C VAL A 143 15.05 2.62 18.47
N SER A 144 13.79 2.50 18.86
CA SER A 144 12.75 1.87 18.04
C SER A 144 11.57 2.79 17.87
N VAL A 145 11.03 2.82 16.65
CA VAL A 145 9.83 3.54 16.26
C VAL A 145 8.87 2.55 15.61
N VAL A 146 7.59 2.63 15.94
CA VAL A 146 6.53 1.85 15.29
C VAL A 146 5.63 2.78 14.50
N LEU A 147 5.44 2.46 13.22
CA LEU A 147 4.50 3.17 12.33
C LEU A 147 3.41 2.21 11.86
N ARG A 148 2.20 2.73 11.68
CA ARG A 148 1.10 2.02 11.02
C ARG A 148 1.02 2.45 9.57
N ASN A 149 0.90 1.50 8.66
CA ASN A 149 0.60 1.77 7.26
C ASN A 149 -0.85 2.23 7.13
N THR A 150 -1.05 3.48 6.73
CA THR A 150 -2.38 4.06 6.47
C THR A 150 -2.60 4.33 4.98
N GLY A 151 -1.62 3.98 4.14
CA GLY A 151 -1.72 4.09 2.69
C GLY A 151 -2.37 2.85 2.06
N SER A 152 -2.40 2.85 0.74
CA SER A 152 -2.92 1.75 -0.08
C SER A 152 -1.83 0.81 -0.61
N THR A 153 -0.56 1.21 -0.51
CA THR A 153 0.60 0.37 -0.88
C THR A 153 1.13 -0.41 0.33
N ALA A 154 1.27 -1.73 0.21
CA ALA A 154 1.93 -2.53 1.23
C ALA A 154 3.44 -2.21 1.28
N TRP A 155 4.02 -2.18 2.48
CA TRP A 155 5.47 -2.03 2.61
C TRP A 155 6.13 -3.40 2.56
N ARG A 156 6.95 -3.64 1.53
CA ARG A 156 7.54 -4.96 1.27
C ARG A 156 9.05 -4.88 1.29
N LYS A 157 9.63 -5.52 2.30
CA LYS A 157 11.07 -5.53 2.53
C LYS A 157 11.81 -6.15 1.35
N GLY A 158 12.93 -5.54 0.95
CA GLY A 158 13.74 -5.97 -0.18
C GLY A 158 13.15 -5.70 -1.56
N THR A 159 12.08 -4.91 -1.66
CA THR A 159 11.45 -4.51 -2.93
C THR A 159 11.49 -2.98 -3.12
N ASP A 160 10.96 -2.50 -4.24
CA ASP A 160 10.71 -1.07 -4.48
C ASP A 160 9.66 -0.46 -3.53
N GLN A 161 8.91 -1.30 -2.80
CA GLN A 161 7.96 -0.89 -1.77
C GLN A 161 8.55 -0.93 -0.35
N GLU A 162 9.87 -1.09 -0.18
CA GLU A 162 10.48 -1.17 1.15
C GLU A 162 10.39 0.16 1.91
N ALA A 163 9.72 0.14 3.06
CA ALA A 163 9.66 1.26 3.97
C ALA A 163 10.93 1.34 4.84
N ARG A 164 11.33 2.58 5.10
CA ARG A 164 12.50 2.96 5.90
C ARG A 164 12.15 4.12 6.80
N LEU A 165 12.97 4.30 7.83
CA LEU A 165 13.02 5.53 8.59
C LEU A 165 14.18 6.35 8.03
N GLY A 166 13.92 7.63 7.73
CA GLY A 166 14.90 8.55 7.17
C GLY A 166 14.97 9.87 7.93
N ILE A 167 16.09 10.57 7.76
CA ILE A 167 16.26 11.95 8.23
C ILE A 167 15.68 12.89 7.15
N PRO A 168 14.68 13.73 7.48
CA PRO A 168 14.08 14.67 6.52
C PRO A 168 15.13 15.53 5.80
N GLY A 169 14.94 15.73 4.50
CA GLY A 169 15.88 16.48 3.65
C GLY A 169 17.15 15.71 3.28
N ASN A 170 17.26 14.43 3.65
CA ASN A 170 18.46 13.60 3.44
C ASN A 170 19.73 14.21 4.05
N ALA A 171 19.61 14.88 5.20
CA ALA A 171 20.74 15.51 5.87
C ALA A 171 21.64 14.47 6.58
N PRO A 172 22.95 14.36 6.24
CA PRO A 172 23.84 13.37 6.84
C PRO A 172 24.52 13.89 8.12
N ASP A 173 24.19 15.10 8.59
CA ASP A 173 24.90 15.81 9.66
C ASP A 173 24.96 15.05 10.99
N LEU A 174 24.02 14.12 11.20
CA LEU A 174 23.89 13.31 12.41
C LEU A 174 24.50 11.91 12.28
N ALA A 175 25.13 11.59 11.15
CA ALA A 175 25.71 10.26 10.90
C ALA A 175 26.86 9.91 11.85
N PHE A 176 27.45 10.88 12.57
CA PHE A 176 28.41 10.60 13.62
C PHE A 176 27.80 9.84 14.81
N LEU A 177 26.48 9.94 15.01
CA LEU A 177 25.72 9.15 15.99
C LEU A 177 25.45 7.73 15.50
N ALA A 178 25.66 7.43 14.21
CA ALA A 178 25.26 6.16 13.62
C ALA A 178 26.09 4.98 14.13
N ASP A 179 25.39 3.92 14.55
CA ASP A 179 25.94 2.58 14.76
C ASP A 179 25.27 1.62 13.78
N ASN A 180 25.94 1.34 12.66
CA ASN A 180 25.47 0.46 11.58
C ASN A 180 24.12 0.86 10.96
N TRP A 181 23.89 2.16 10.78
CA TRP A 181 22.75 2.62 9.97
C TRP A 181 22.93 2.15 8.51
N PRO A 182 21.84 1.76 7.82
CA PRO A 182 21.85 1.44 6.39
C PRO A 182 22.51 2.52 5.51
N ALA A 183 22.27 3.80 5.83
CA ALA A 183 22.93 4.95 5.21
C ALA A 183 23.00 6.12 6.21
N PRO A 184 23.85 7.14 5.99
CA PRO A 184 23.96 8.32 6.86
C PRO A 184 22.63 8.99 7.21
N GLU A 185 21.69 8.98 6.27
CA GLU A 185 20.35 9.58 6.33
C GLU A 185 19.21 8.55 6.40
N ARG A 186 19.54 7.26 6.55
CA ARG A 186 18.58 6.14 6.67
C ARG A 186 18.92 5.32 7.91
N PRO A 187 18.43 5.71 9.10
CA PRO A 187 18.72 4.98 10.33
C PRO A 187 18.24 3.54 10.35
N ALA A 188 17.06 3.24 9.79
CA ALA A 188 16.43 1.94 9.89
C ALA A 188 15.67 1.52 8.63
N ILE A 189 15.60 0.21 8.42
CA ILE A 189 14.68 -0.45 7.48
C ILE A 189 13.56 -1.08 8.32
N GLN A 190 12.37 -1.25 7.74
CA GLN A 190 11.31 -2.05 8.36
C GLN A 190 11.83 -3.45 8.79
N GLN A 191 11.36 -3.94 9.93
CA GLN A 191 11.72 -5.29 10.39
C GLN A 191 10.89 -6.36 9.70
N GLU A 192 9.59 -6.14 9.61
CA GLU A 192 8.58 -7.03 9.05
C GLU A 192 8.76 -7.20 7.53
N ASP A 193 8.53 -8.41 7.02
CA ASP A 193 8.70 -8.69 5.59
C ASP A 193 7.63 -8.00 4.73
N ILE A 194 6.39 -8.00 5.21
CA ILE A 194 5.23 -7.38 4.54
C ILE A 194 4.38 -6.66 5.58
N VAL A 195 4.09 -5.39 5.32
CA VAL A 195 3.22 -4.55 6.16
C VAL A 195 2.08 -4.03 5.28
N PRO A 196 0.92 -4.74 5.25
CA PRO A 196 -0.20 -4.32 4.43
C PRO A 196 -0.85 -3.04 4.97
N PRO A 197 -1.74 -2.39 4.20
CA PRO A 197 -2.62 -1.35 4.71
C PRO A 197 -3.29 -1.74 6.03
N GLY A 198 -3.20 -0.86 7.03
CA GLY A 198 -3.67 -1.10 8.39
C GLY A 198 -2.68 -1.83 9.32
N GLY A 199 -1.66 -2.50 8.78
CA GLY A 199 -0.59 -3.16 9.52
C GLY A 199 0.41 -2.20 10.13
N THR A 200 1.31 -2.70 10.99
CA THR A 200 2.35 -1.89 11.65
C THR A 200 3.74 -2.43 11.34
N ALA A 201 4.71 -1.52 11.25
CA ALA A 201 6.12 -1.84 11.07
C ALA A 201 6.97 -1.28 12.20
N THR A 202 7.99 -2.04 12.59
CA THR A 202 9.00 -1.65 13.57
C THR A 202 10.27 -1.21 12.85
N PHE A 203 10.76 -0.03 13.18
CA PHE A 203 12.01 0.53 12.69
C PHE A 203 12.96 0.68 13.88
N SER A 204 14.04 -0.10 13.89
CA SER A 204 15.03 -0.03 14.97
C SER A 204 16.40 0.33 14.45
N PHE A 205 17.06 1.28 15.10
CA PHE A 205 18.41 1.71 14.79
C PHE A 205 19.19 1.95 16.07
N ARG A 206 20.52 1.84 15.97
CA ARG A 206 21.41 2.08 17.11
C ARG A 206 22.09 3.42 16.98
N VAL A 207 22.22 4.12 18.09
CA VAL A 207 23.05 5.32 18.21
C VAL A 207 24.25 5.05 19.09
N LYS A 208 25.36 5.74 18.86
CA LYS A 208 26.58 5.67 19.68
C LYS A 208 26.98 7.04 20.23
N GLY A 209 27.54 7.05 21.43
CA GLY A 209 28.07 8.26 22.07
C GLY A 209 29.46 8.58 21.54
N ALA A 210 29.58 9.47 20.56
CA ALA A 210 30.88 9.88 20.03
C ALA A 210 31.41 11.17 20.66
N VAL A 211 30.53 12.13 20.93
CA VAL A 211 30.88 13.45 21.46
C VAL A 211 29.82 13.84 22.49
N PRO A 212 30.21 14.36 23.68
CA PRO A 212 29.26 14.86 24.67
C PRO A 212 28.35 15.94 24.06
N GLY A 213 27.07 15.89 24.37
CA GLY A 213 26.08 16.82 23.82
C GLY A 213 24.66 16.27 23.84
N VAL A 214 23.72 17.13 23.42
CA VAL A 214 22.31 16.78 23.23
C VAL A 214 21.98 16.97 21.76
N PHE A 215 21.56 15.91 21.10
CA PHE A 215 21.31 15.90 19.67
C PHE A 215 19.87 15.48 19.37
N VAL A 216 19.17 16.27 18.57
CA VAL A 216 17.83 15.93 18.08
C VAL A 216 17.98 15.28 16.71
N VAL A 217 17.51 14.05 16.58
CA VAL A 217 17.47 13.31 15.32
C VAL A 217 16.03 13.35 14.79
N PRO A 218 15.72 14.20 13.79
CA PRO A 218 14.40 14.20 13.17
C PRO A 218 14.21 12.94 12.32
N LEU A 219 13.02 12.37 12.37
CA LEU A 219 12.70 11.07 11.76
C LEU A 219 11.43 11.20 10.93
N ARG A 220 11.41 10.56 9.76
CA ARG A 220 10.21 10.46 8.93
C ARG A 220 10.24 9.15 8.15
N GLY A 221 9.07 8.52 8.00
CA GLY A 221 8.94 7.33 7.16
C GLY A 221 9.14 7.67 5.68
N VAL A 222 9.76 6.77 4.94
CA VAL A 222 10.01 6.93 3.50
C VAL A 222 9.99 5.57 2.80
N VAL A 223 9.46 5.55 1.58
CA VAL A 223 9.73 4.49 0.60
C VAL A 223 10.65 5.09 -0.45
N ASP A 224 11.91 4.66 -0.48
CA ASP A 224 12.92 5.23 -1.38
C ASP A 224 12.55 4.99 -2.85
N GLY A 225 12.63 6.04 -3.68
CA GLY A 225 12.14 6.01 -5.07
C GLY A 225 10.62 6.22 -5.22
N GLY A 226 9.86 6.12 -4.13
CA GLY A 226 8.43 6.42 -4.09
C GLY A 226 8.13 7.81 -3.53
N ALA A 227 7.97 7.90 -2.21
CA ALA A 227 7.74 9.17 -1.53
C ALA A 227 8.06 9.10 -0.02
N TRP A 228 8.24 10.27 0.58
CA TRP A 228 8.18 10.44 2.03
C TRP A 228 6.74 10.23 2.50
N MET A 229 6.56 9.49 3.59
CA MET A 229 5.27 9.35 4.28
C MET A 229 4.89 10.66 4.98
N ASP A 230 3.76 10.70 5.67
CA ASP A 230 3.26 11.89 6.38
C ASP A 230 4.30 12.50 7.33
N ASP A 231 4.36 13.84 7.38
CA ASP A 231 5.21 14.54 8.34
C ASP A 231 4.49 14.64 9.69
N MET A 232 4.87 13.75 10.61
CA MET A 232 4.31 13.68 11.95
C MET A 232 5.16 14.44 12.97
N GLY A 233 6.23 15.12 12.56
CA GLY A 233 7.14 15.82 13.47
C GLY A 233 7.86 14.87 14.44
N MET A 234 8.15 13.64 14.01
CA MET A 234 8.83 12.64 14.85
C MET A 234 10.31 12.97 15.02
N PHE A 235 10.84 12.70 16.21
CA PHE A 235 12.27 12.84 16.51
C PHE A 235 12.66 11.97 17.70
N THR A 236 13.95 11.64 17.79
CA THR A 236 14.54 11.13 19.04
C THR A 236 15.61 12.09 19.55
N VAL A 237 15.73 12.22 20.87
CA VAL A 237 16.80 13.01 21.49
C VAL A 237 17.88 12.07 22.01
N VAL A 238 19.12 12.26 21.60
CA VAL A 238 20.28 11.50 22.08
C VAL A 238 21.09 12.39 23.00
N THR A 239 21.16 12.02 24.27
CA THR A 239 22.01 12.70 25.26
C THR A 239 23.27 11.87 25.48
N VAL A 240 24.43 12.45 25.16
CA VAL A 240 25.74 11.86 25.40
C VAL A 240 26.40 12.62 26.57
N ARG A 241 26.64 11.91 27.68
CA ARG A 241 27.30 12.44 28.88
C ARG A 241 28.81 12.20 28.88
#